data_AF-A0A2N2Y711-F1
#
_entry.id   AF-A0A2N2Y711-F1
#
_cell.length_a   1.000
_cell.length_b   1.000
_cell.length_c   1.000
_cell.angle_alpha   90.00
_cell.angle_beta   90.00
_cell.angle_gamma   90.00
#
_symmetry.space_group_name_H-M   'P 1'
#
loop_
_entity.id
_entity.type
_entity.pdbx_description
1 polymer ?
#
loop_
_entity_poly.entity_id
_entity_poly.type
_entity_poly.pdbx_seq_one_letter_code
_entity_poly.pdbx_strand_id
1 'polypeptide(L)'
;MLCLIFISNSFAQTDDFICGTPDVFTPDPENVYSKSIDVNYLATFEPVVLNVFFWGINDDNGESTNKLTEQKALKAIATLNMKFNTYNIFFKYTGFDYINSSVFDTIHLKNTLPNGQTNPSSLNAFKNFLAQNPQYMKSNALNYHIPRSTIGFAGAGYKSELRTVVNSFSFNDPNGRVVNHELGHVFNLDHTFLGWENENFCEHVTRDPDDPNFNADDKGDKVVDTAAMPDFLNERCRELGMPANEVCPVELRYFYLNEADCTYFNPNGFDCSDPPAPYEIFTKDVRNLMAYTLGSCGFDLTTGQGVRMREYINDQPSLYAPVTNTISSLYEPYKGDYYLAGPLPDDFKPALFQPGFSYMFKDCCCGYPQPSDFEVTSFTVGPHVVKFVDKTETVYESITHPNHAAFKILQLPSIVPEFRKCYDNWNKAPIGGTVIKFNDNVFNNNITLTQKDSSGINNPNLIQNLPSGLYKIEKNYEDGAIQESVIFKENN
;
A
#
# COMPACT_ATOMS: atom_id res chain seq x y z
N MET A 1 -30.20 31.73 37.95
CA MET A 1 -30.37 30.59 37.03
C MET A 1 -29.11 30.50 36.20
N LEU A 2 -28.13 29.75 36.69
CA LEU A 2 -26.79 29.64 36.12
C LEU A 2 -26.80 28.44 35.16
N CYS A 3 -26.61 28.70 33.87
CA CYS A 3 -26.60 27.66 32.85
C CYS A 3 -25.18 27.05 32.81
N LEU A 4 -25.00 25.88 33.42
CA LEU A 4 -23.79 25.08 33.24
C LEU A 4 -23.84 24.44 31.84
N ILE A 5 -23.00 24.93 30.95
CA ILE A 5 -22.68 24.25 29.69
C ILE A 5 -21.69 23.14 30.05
N PHE A 6 -22.18 21.90 30.07
CA PHE A 6 -21.31 20.73 30.02
C PHE A 6 -20.68 20.67 28.63
N ILE A 7 -19.41 21.10 28.54
CA ILE A 7 -18.56 20.72 27.42
C ILE A 7 -18.29 19.23 27.62
N SER A 8 -18.99 18.40 26.85
CA SER A 8 -18.59 17.00 26.68
C SER A 8 -17.20 17.02 26.07
N ASN A 9 -16.18 16.69 26.86
CA ASN A 9 -14.89 16.31 26.33
C ASN A 9 -15.12 15.06 25.48
N SER A 10 -15.26 15.25 24.18
CA SER A 10 -15.00 14.21 23.19
C SER A 10 -13.60 13.69 23.50
N PHE A 11 -13.49 12.41 23.88
CA PHE A 11 -12.21 11.72 23.92
C PHE A 11 -11.59 11.85 22.52
N ALA A 12 -10.66 12.78 22.35
CA ALA A 12 -9.68 12.69 21.28
C ALA A 12 -8.91 11.40 21.58
N GLN A 13 -9.12 10.38 20.76
CA GLN A 13 -8.33 9.16 20.79
C GLN A 13 -6.89 9.58 20.49
N THR A 14 -6.06 9.74 21.52
CA THR A 14 -4.62 9.82 21.33
C THR A 14 -4.20 8.52 20.68
N ASP A 15 -3.66 8.66 19.47
CA ASP A 15 -3.31 7.62 18.51
C ASP A 15 -2.07 6.87 19.00
N ASP A 16 -2.22 6.20 20.15
CA ASP A 16 -1.16 5.49 20.85
C ASP A 16 -0.73 4.29 20.01
N PHE A 17 0.37 4.46 19.29
CA PHE A 17 1.00 3.37 18.57
C PHE A 17 1.70 2.45 19.58
N ILE A 18 1.10 1.29 19.82
CA ILE A 18 1.69 0.19 20.57
C ILE A 18 1.72 -1.02 19.62
N CYS A 19 2.88 -1.57 19.34
CA CYS A 19 2.98 -2.80 18.55
C CYS A 19 2.72 -4.03 19.42
N GLY A 20 2.01 -5.01 18.85
CA GLY A 20 1.74 -6.32 19.43
C GLY A 20 2.77 -7.38 19.02
N THR A 21 3.75 -7.02 18.19
CA THR A 21 4.91 -7.85 17.88
C THR A 21 5.79 -7.95 19.13
N PRO A 22 6.10 -9.15 19.63
CA PRO A 22 6.90 -9.28 20.83
C PRO A 22 8.36 -8.92 20.57
N ASP A 23 8.94 -8.12 21.47
CA ASP A 23 10.37 -7.85 21.51
C ASP A 23 11.12 -9.06 22.07
N VAL A 24 11.70 -9.85 21.17
CA VAL A 24 12.52 -11.01 21.54
C VAL A 24 13.89 -10.85 20.92
N PHE A 25 14.89 -10.61 21.77
CA PHE A 25 16.27 -10.60 21.32
C PHE A 25 16.67 -12.00 20.85
N THR A 26 16.89 -12.12 19.54
CA THR A 26 17.42 -13.32 18.90
C THR A 26 18.71 -12.92 18.18
N PRO A 27 19.85 -13.56 18.48
CA PRO A 27 21.08 -13.33 17.74
C PRO A 27 20.89 -13.59 16.26
N ASP A 28 21.55 -12.81 15.43
CA ASP A 28 21.51 -13.04 14.00
C ASP A 28 22.27 -14.34 13.64
N PRO A 29 21.76 -15.12 12.66
CA PRO A 29 22.50 -16.25 12.13
C PRO A 29 23.83 -15.82 11.51
N GLU A 30 24.87 -16.63 11.69
CA GLU A 30 26.20 -16.36 11.14
C GLU A 30 26.15 -16.20 9.61
N ASN A 31 26.85 -15.18 9.10
CA ASN A 31 27.03 -14.91 7.67
C ASN A 31 25.77 -14.64 6.83
N VAL A 32 24.63 -14.33 7.47
CA VAL A 32 23.40 -13.95 6.74
C VAL A 32 23.33 -12.45 6.47
N TYR A 33 23.70 -11.62 7.44
CA TYR A 33 23.61 -10.17 7.35
C TYR A 33 24.98 -9.52 7.18
N SER A 34 25.11 -8.64 6.19
CA SER A 34 26.37 -7.90 5.94
C SER A 34 26.59 -6.75 6.91
N LYS A 35 25.51 -6.28 7.57
CA LYS A 35 25.52 -5.07 8.41
C LYS A 35 25.86 -3.78 7.65
N SER A 36 25.81 -3.83 6.32
CA SER A 36 26.14 -2.70 5.47
C SER A 36 25.12 -1.57 5.60
N ILE A 37 25.66 -0.35 5.60
CA ILE A 37 24.91 0.91 5.57
C ILE A 37 25.14 1.68 4.26
N ASP A 38 25.79 1.03 3.27
CA ASP A 38 26.13 1.64 1.99
C ASP A 38 24.95 1.61 1.02
N VAL A 39 24.54 2.80 0.57
CA VAL A 39 23.48 2.96 -0.43
C VAL A 39 23.81 2.29 -1.77
N ASN A 40 25.09 2.20 -2.14
CA ASN A 40 25.51 1.54 -3.37
C ASN A 40 25.38 0.02 -3.25
N TYR A 41 25.67 -0.54 -2.06
CA TYR A 41 25.43 -1.95 -1.78
C TYR A 41 23.93 -2.26 -1.82
N LEU A 42 23.09 -1.42 -1.21
CA LEU A 42 21.63 -1.53 -1.32
C LEU A 42 21.16 -1.51 -2.79
N ALA A 43 21.77 -0.67 -3.63
CA ALA A 43 21.44 -0.59 -5.05
C ALA A 43 21.81 -1.84 -5.87
N THR A 44 22.63 -2.77 -5.32
CA THR A 44 22.95 -4.04 -5.98
C THR A 44 21.82 -5.08 -5.89
N PHE A 45 20.85 -4.89 -4.99
CA PHE A 45 19.73 -5.81 -4.88
C PHE A 45 18.76 -5.62 -6.05
N GLU A 46 18.48 -6.72 -6.76
CA GLU A 46 17.45 -6.76 -7.78
C GLU A 46 16.06 -6.41 -7.20
N PRO A 47 15.22 -5.67 -7.94
CA PRO A 47 13.83 -5.41 -7.56
C PRO A 47 13.08 -6.68 -7.19
N VAL A 48 12.40 -6.65 -6.03
CA VAL A 48 11.44 -7.70 -5.66
C VAL A 48 10.03 -7.13 -5.71
N VAL A 49 9.10 -7.85 -6.32
CA VAL A 49 7.68 -7.51 -6.30
C VAL A 49 6.97 -8.52 -5.42
N LEU A 50 6.28 -8.06 -4.39
CA LEU A 50 5.56 -8.90 -3.43
C LEU A 50 4.06 -8.68 -3.58
N ASN A 51 3.30 -9.76 -3.75
CA ASN A 51 1.85 -9.70 -3.77
C ASN A 51 1.32 -9.38 -2.37
N VAL A 52 0.27 -8.57 -2.28
CA VAL A 52 -0.40 -8.22 -1.02
C VAL A 52 -1.91 -8.41 -1.15
N PHE A 53 -2.48 -9.11 -0.18
CA PHE A 53 -3.91 -9.37 -0.06
C PHE A 53 -4.43 -8.91 1.30
N PHE A 54 -5.62 -8.32 1.34
CA PHE A 54 -6.21 -7.77 2.56
C PHE A 54 -7.47 -8.52 2.98
N TRP A 55 -7.59 -8.84 4.27
CA TRP A 55 -8.74 -9.48 4.89
C TRP A 55 -9.39 -8.52 5.88
N GLY A 56 -10.57 -7.99 5.56
CA GLY A 56 -11.36 -7.22 6.52
C GLY A 56 -12.09 -8.15 7.48
N ILE A 57 -12.04 -7.91 8.79
CA ILE A 57 -12.77 -8.72 9.77
C ILE A 57 -14.00 -7.94 10.24
N ASN A 58 -15.16 -8.49 9.95
CA ASN A 58 -16.46 -7.95 10.33
C ASN A 58 -17.08 -8.80 11.43
N ASP A 59 -18.20 -8.33 12.00
CA ASP A 59 -19.03 -9.18 12.85
C ASP A 59 -19.66 -10.34 12.04
N ASP A 60 -20.37 -11.24 12.72
CA ASP A 60 -21.00 -12.40 12.07
C ASP A 60 -22.10 -12.02 11.06
N ASN A 61 -22.63 -10.79 11.12
CA ASN A 61 -23.60 -10.27 10.16
C ASN A 61 -22.92 -9.66 8.92
N GLY A 62 -21.59 -9.62 8.88
CA GLY A 62 -20.82 -9.00 7.82
C GLY A 62 -20.72 -7.48 7.94
N GLU A 63 -21.03 -6.92 9.11
CA GLU A 63 -21.02 -5.49 9.38
C GLU A 63 -19.80 -5.06 10.20
N SER A 64 -19.34 -3.83 9.96
CA SER A 64 -18.27 -3.20 10.72
C SER A 64 -18.40 -1.69 10.60
N THR A 65 -18.29 -0.97 11.71
CA THR A 65 -18.35 0.50 11.72
C THR A 65 -17.24 1.16 10.89
N ASN A 66 -16.17 0.42 10.58
CA ASN A 66 -15.06 0.90 9.77
C ASN A 66 -14.58 -0.18 8.79
N LYS A 67 -15.53 -0.76 8.04
CA LYS A 67 -15.31 -1.84 7.07
C LYS A 67 -14.19 -1.54 6.08
N LEU A 68 -13.39 -2.56 5.74
CA LEU A 68 -12.38 -2.50 4.68
C LEU A 68 -13.04 -2.23 3.33
N THR A 69 -12.43 -1.40 2.50
CA THR A 69 -12.89 -1.14 1.12
C THR A 69 -11.71 -1.25 0.16
N GLU A 70 -11.99 -1.43 -1.14
CA GLU A 70 -10.96 -1.42 -2.20
C GLU A 70 -10.12 -0.14 -2.13
N GLN A 71 -10.75 1.02 -1.91
CA GLN A 71 -10.03 2.30 -1.77
C GLN A 71 -9.07 2.32 -0.57
N LYS A 72 -9.46 1.77 0.58
CA LYS A 72 -8.56 1.69 1.75
C LYS A 72 -7.39 0.74 1.50
N ALA A 73 -7.66 -0.42 0.88
CA ALA A 73 -6.62 -1.36 0.50
C ALA A 73 -5.63 -0.74 -0.50
N LEU A 74 -6.13 -0.06 -1.53
CA LEU A 74 -5.29 0.65 -2.51
C LEU A 74 -4.48 1.79 -1.86
N LYS A 75 -5.04 2.51 -0.88
CA LYS A 75 -4.28 3.50 -0.09
C LYS A 75 -3.12 2.85 0.66
N ALA A 76 -3.33 1.72 1.32
CA ALA A 76 -2.25 0.99 1.97
C ALA A 76 -1.18 0.52 0.96
N ILE A 77 -1.58 0.04 -0.22
CA ILE A 77 -0.64 -0.30 -1.30
C ILE A 77 0.15 0.93 -1.77
N ALA A 78 -0.49 2.10 -1.82
CA ALA A 78 0.19 3.34 -2.18
C ALA A 78 1.27 3.71 -1.15
N THR A 79 0.93 3.70 0.14
CA THR A 79 1.88 4.03 1.22
C THR A 79 3.04 3.04 1.27
N LEU A 80 2.75 1.75 1.10
CA LEU A 80 3.77 0.71 1.01
C LEU A 80 4.73 0.95 -0.15
N ASN A 81 4.23 1.16 -1.37
CA ASN A 81 5.10 1.41 -2.52
C ASN A 81 5.88 2.71 -2.36
N MET A 82 5.28 3.79 -1.86
CA MET A 82 5.98 5.06 -1.61
C MET A 82 7.08 4.94 -0.56
N LYS A 83 6.93 4.03 0.42
CA LYS A 83 7.88 3.85 1.51
C LYS A 83 9.04 2.93 1.12
N PHE A 84 8.75 1.77 0.53
CA PHE A 84 9.74 0.70 0.37
C PHE A 84 10.39 0.64 -1.02
N ASN A 85 9.89 1.37 -2.02
CA ASN A 85 10.50 1.35 -3.36
C ASN A 85 11.96 1.84 -3.38
N THR A 86 12.35 2.71 -2.43
CA THR A 86 13.72 3.19 -2.25
C THR A 86 14.70 2.08 -1.85
N TYR A 87 14.16 0.95 -1.36
CA TYR A 87 14.90 -0.27 -1.02
C TYR A 87 14.74 -1.37 -2.07
N ASN A 88 14.28 -1.03 -3.28
CA ASN A 88 13.97 -1.98 -4.36
C ASN A 88 12.92 -3.04 -3.96
N ILE A 89 12.00 -2.71 -3.05
CA ILE A 89 10.86 -3.57 -2.67
C ILE A 89 9.56 -2.92 -3.16
N PHE A 90 8.81 -3.66 -3.96
CA PHE A 90 7.60 -3.21 -4.62
C PHE A 90 6.43 -4.12 -4.23
N PHE A 91 5.22 -3.58 -4.21
CA PHE A 91 4.02 -4.32 -3.82
C PHE A 91 2.98 -4.34 -4.92
N LYS A 92 2.51 -5.53 -5.28
CA LYS A 92 1.40 -5.73 -6.21
C LYS A 92 0.12 -5.99 -5.42
N TYR A 93 -0.89 -5.15 -5.64
CA TYR A 93 -2.23 -5.39 -5.12
C TYR A 93 -2.84 -6.63 -5.81
N THR A 94 -3.28 -7.62 -5.03
CA THR A 94 -3.94 -8.83 -5.58
C THR A 94 -5.41 -8.98 -5.16
N GLY A 95 -5.91 -8.11 -4.29
CA GLY A 95 -7.32 -8.07 -3.92
C GLY A 95 -7.55 -7.90 -2.42
N PHE A 96 -8.82 -8.02 -2.06
CA PHE A 96 -9.26 -8.06 -0.68
C PHE A 96 -10.52 -8.92 -0.54
N ASP A 97 -10.78 -9.42 0.65
CA ASP A 97 -11.98 -10.17 1.01
C ASP A 97 -12.26 -10.04 2.51
N TYR A 98 -13.24 -10.77 3.04
CA TYR A 98 -13.70 -10.64 4.41
C TYR A 98 -13.70 -11.94 5.19
N ILE A 99 -13.54 -11.79 6.50
CA ILE A 99 -13.80 -12.80 7.52
C ILE A 99 -14.94 -12.27 8.38
N ASN A 100 -16.02 -13.02 8.53
CA ASN A 100 -17.10 -12.66 9.44
C ASN A 100 -16.92 -13.42 10.74
N SER A 101 -16.61 -12.71 11.82
CA SER A 101 -16.40 -13.27 13.15
C SER A 101 -16.61 -12.21 14.23
N SER A 102 -17.72 -12.27 14.96
CA SER A 102 -17.94 -11.39 16.13
C SER A 102 -16.92 -11.60 17.24
N VAL A 103 -16.21 -12.74 17.24
CA VAL A 103 -15.12 -13.02 18.20
C VAL A 103 -13.86 -12.24 17.81
N PHE A 104 -13.56 -12.10 16.52
CA PHE A 104 -12.30 -11.51 16.04
C PHE A 104 -12.48 -10.15 15.35
N ASP A 105 -13.69 -9.58 15.35
CA ASP A 105 -13.91 -8.17 14.99
C ASP A 105 -13.08 -7.23 15.89
N THR A 106 -12.78 -7.69 17.12
CA THR A 106 -11.99 -7.01 18.14
C THR A 106 -10.95 -7.96 18.71
N ILE A 107 -9.66 -7.68 18.49
CA ILE A 107 -8.57 -8.56 18.93
C ILE A 107 -7.82 -7.95 20.13
N HIS A 108 -7.55 -8.75 21.16
CA HIS A 108 -6.84 -8.30 22.36
C HIS A 108 -5.39 -8.78 22.37
N LEU A 109 -4.45 -7.95 22.84
CA LEU A 109 -3.06 -8.37 23.01
C LEU A 109 -2.93 -9.50 24.05
N LYS A 110 -3.65 -9.38 25.18
CA LYS A 110 -3.54 -10.29 26.33
C LYS A 110 -4.28 -11.60 26.10
N ASN A 111 -3.59 -12.70 26.43
CA ASN A 111 -4.12 -14.07 26.38
C ASN A 111 -5.10 -14.40 27.51
N THR A 112 -5.16 -13.58 28.57
CA THR A 112 -6.01 -13.79 29.74
C THR A 112 -6.90 -12.59 30.00
N LEU A 113 -8.13 -12.87 30.42
CA LEU A 113 -9.09 -11.89 30.93
C LEU A 113 -8.70 -11.51 32.39
N PRO A 114 -9.24 -10.38 32.93
CA PRO A 114 -8.96 -9.97 34.30
C PRO A 114 -9.32 -11.01 35.38
N ASN A 115 -10.23 -11.94 35.06
CA ASN A 115 -10.64 -13.04 35.94
C ASN A 115 -9.74 -14.30 35.81
N GLY A 116 -8.64 -14.24 35.05
CA GLY A 116 -7.69 -15.33 34.85
C GLY A 116 -8.09 -16.36 33.78
N GLN A 117 -9.25 -16.23 33.13
CA GLN A 117 -9.67 -17.12 32.05
C GLN A 117 -8.95 -16.80 30.73
N THR A 118 -8.83 -17.79 29.84
CA THR A 118 -8.34 -17.59 28.47
C THR A 118 -9.23 -16.59 27.74
N ASN A 119 -8.61 -15.60 27.11
CA ASN A 119 -9.31 -14.63 26.29
C ASN A 119 -9.56 -15.21 24.87
N PRO A 120 -10.83 -15.48 24.49
CA PRO A 120 -11.15 -16.12 23.21
C PRO A 120 -10.83 -15.25 22.00
N SER A 121 -10.73 -13.93 22.18
CA SER A 121 -10.37 -12.95 21.14
C SER A 121 -8.93 -12.46 21.28
N SER A 122 -8.08 -13.18 22.01
CA SER A 122 -6.66 -12.85 22.09
C SER A 122 -5.97 -12.98 20.74
N LEU A 123 -4.88 -12.23 20.57
CA LEU A 123 -4.04 -12.28 19.39
C LEU A 123 -3.55 -13.72 19.13
N ASN A 124 -3.17 -14.46 20.17
CA ASN A 124 -2.81 -15.87 20.04
C ASN A 124 -4.01 -16.76 19.62
N ALA A 125 -5.20 -16.52 20.15
CA ALA A 125 -6.41 -17.24 19.71
C ALA A 125 -6.72 -16.96 18.23
N PHE A 126 -6.52 -15.72 17.76
CA PHE A 126 -6.66 -15.37 16.36
C PHE A 126 -5.62 -16.07 15.48
N LYS A 127 -4.36 -16.13 15.93
CA LYS A 127 -3.30 -16.88 15.22
C LYS A 127 -3.68 -18.36 15.04
N ASN A 128 -4.22 -18.99 16.08
CA ASN A 128 -4.70 -20.37 16.04
C ASN A 128 -5.92 -20.54 15.13
N PHE A 129 -6.86 -19.59 15.16
CA PHE A 129 -8.02 -19.58 14.27
C PHE A 129 -7.59 -19.58 12.80
N LEU A 130 -6.67 -18.70 12.40
CA LEU A 130 -6.16 -18.65 11.03
C LEU A 130 -5.41 -19.94 10.64
N ALA A 131 -4.64 -20.53 11.55
CA ALA A 131 -3.97 -21.81 11.29
C ALA A 131 -4.96 -22.96 11.03
N GLN A 132 -6.13 -22.92 11.67
CA GLN A 132 -7.21 -23.89 11.46
C GLN A 132 -8.09 -23.57 10.24
N ASN A 133 -7.97 -22.36 9.69
CA ASN A 133 -8.79 -21.85 8.59
C ASN A 133 -7.91 -21.29 7.46
N PRO A 134 -7.18 -22.16 6.74
CA PRO A 134 -6.20 -21.75 5.73
C PRO A 134 -6.82 -20.97 4.55
N GLN A 135 -8.13 -21.02 4.35
CA GLN A 135 -8.83 -20.21 3.34
C GLN A 135 -8.73 -18.70 3.60
N TYR A 136 -8.49 -18.29 4.85
CA TYR A 136 -8.28 -16.89 5.26
C TYR A 136 -6.80 -16.46 5.18
N MET A 137 -6.00 -17.24 4.45
CA MET A 137 -4.62 -16.97 4.11
C MET A 137 -4.45 -17.20 2.61
N LYS A 138 -3.97 -16.19 1.88
CA LYS A 138 -3.51 -16.37 0.50
C LYS A 138 -2.06 -16.83 0.54
N SER A 139 -1.79 -18.05 0.10
CA SER A 139 -0.43 -18.62 0.08
C SER A 139 0.51 -17.90 -0.90
N ASN A 140 -0.03 -17.13 -1.84
CA ASN A 140 0.70 -16.39 -2.84
C ASN A 140 0.70 -14.87 -2.63
N ALA A 141 0.44 -14.41 -1.39
CA ALA A 141 0.51 -13.00 -1.02
C ALA A 141 0.93 -12.81 0.44
N LEU A 142 1.48 -11.64 0.76
CA LEU A 142 1.52 -11.12 2.12
C LEU A 142 0.09 -10.81 2.57
N ASN A 143 -0.31 -11.28 3.75
CA ASN A 143 -1.68 -11.16 4.22
C ASN A 143 -1.81 -10.09 5.29
N TYR A 144 -2.65 -9.08 5.05
CA TYR A 144 -3.08 -8.14 6.10
C TYR A 144 -4.43 -8.58 6.64
N HIS A 145 -4.57 -8.67 7.97
CA HIS A 145 -5.84 -8.90 8.65
C HIS A 145 -6.26 -7.64 9.40
N ILE A 146 -7.43 -7.10 9.05
CA ILE A 146 -7.89 -5.78 9.49
C ILE A 146 -9.16 -5.94 10.34
N PRO A 147 -9.03 -6.20 11.66
CA PRO A 147 -10.16 -6.16 12.56
C PRO A 147 -10.73 -4.75 12.69
N ARG A 148 -12.00 -4.66 13.10
CA ARG A 148 -12.62 -3.38 13.44
C ARG A 148 -11.77 -2.66 14.50
N SER A 149 -11.35 -3.35 15.55
CA SER A 149 -10.55 -2.78 16.62
C SER A 149 -9.51 -3.76 17.16
N THR A 150 -8.52 -3.22 17.85
CA THR A 150 -7.62 -3.97 18.72
C THR A 150 -7.64 -3.38 20.13
N ILE A 151 -7.23 -4.16 21.13
CA ILE A 151 -7.14 -3.72 22.53
C ILE A 151 -5.74 -4.01 23.07
N GLY A 152 -5.03 -2.95 23.45
CA GLY A 152 -3.68 -2.99 23.99
C GLY A 152 -2.57 -3.01 22.94
N PHE A 153 -2.90 -2.83 21.66
CA PHE A 153 -1.96 -2.69 20.54
C PHE A 153 -2.67 -2.06 19.34
N ALA A 154 -1.94 -1.56 18.35
CA ALA A 154 -2.45 -0.99 17.10
C ALA A 154 -2.24 -1.95 15.92
N GLY A 155 -1.10 -2.63 15.88
CA GLY A 155 -0.79 -3.65 14.89
C GLY A 155 0.22 -4.68 15.39
N ALA A 156 0.40 -5.77 14.65
CA ALA A 156 1.44 -6.78 14.87
C ALA A 156 1.89 -7.38 13.54
N GLY A 157 3.19 -7.66 13.39
CA GLY A 157 3.80 -8.27 12.21
C GLY A 157 4.49 -9.58 12.53
N TYR A 158 4.39 -10.57 11.63
CA TYR A 158 4.89 -11.92 11.88
C TYR A 158 5.84 -12.39 10.78
N LYS A 159 7.14 -12.31 11.09
CA LYS A 159 8.30 -12.69 10.25
C LYS A 159 8.10 -14.00 9.46
N SER A 160 7.81 -15.10 10.14
CA SER A 160 7.74 -16.44 9.55
C SER A 160 6.37 -16.81 8.96
N GLU A 161 5.39 -15.91 9.07
CA GLU A 161 3.99 -16.18 8.70
C GLU A 161 3.50 -15.26 7.57
N LEU A 162 4.34 -14.30 7.13
CA LEU A 162 4.06 -13.34 6.06
C LEU A 162 2.70 -12.65 6.22
N ARG A 163 2.39 -12.27 7.45
CA ARG A 163 1.12 -11.63 7.79
C ARG A 163 1.27 -10.53 8.82
N THR A 164 0.28 -9.64 8.79
CA THR A 164 0.14 -8.56 9.76
C THR A 164 -1.31 -8.52 10.27
N VAL A 165 -1.48 -8.00 11.47
CA VAL A 165 -2.78 -7.60 12.01
C VAL A 165 -2.72 -6.11 12.24
N VAL A 166 -3.65 -5.33 11.71
CA VAL A 166 -3.70 -3.87 11.92
C VAL A 166 -5.14 -3.46 12.11
N ASN A 167 -5.47 -2.78 13.21
CA ASN A 167 -6.85 -2.35 13.40
C ASN A 167 -7.30 -1.34 12.33
N SER A 168 -8.59 -1.34 12.03
CA SER A 168 -9.16 -0.55 10.95
C SER A 168 -8.94 0.97 11.09
N PHE A 169 -8.80 1.50 12.31
CA PHE A 169 -8.57 2.92 12.54
C PHE A 169 -7.14 3.30 12.18
N SER A 170 -6.16 2.57 12.69
CA SER A 170 -4.75 2.77 12.35
C SER A 170 -4.43 2.40 10.90
N PHE A 171 -5.18 1.48 10.29
CA PHE A 171 -5.08 1.16 8.86
C PHE A 171 -5.44 2.35 7.96
N ASN A 172 -6.31 3.26 8.44
CA ASN A 172 -6.74 4.43 7.70
C ASN A 172 -5.78 5.62 7.81
N ASP A 173 -4.69 5.52 8.58
CA ASP A 173 -3.69 6.58 8.72
C ASP A 173 -3.25 7.09 7.34
N PRO A 174 -3.30 8.42 7.07
CA PRO A 174 -2.80 9.01 5.83
C PRO A 174 -1.37 8.60 5.46
N ASN A 175 -0.50 8.39 6.43
CA ASN A 175 0.90 8.05 6.20
C ASN A 175 1.17 6.54 6.24
N GLY A 176 0.17 5.74 6.62
CA GLY A 176 0.29 4.29 6.74
C GLY A 176 1.33 3.86 7.76
N ARG A 177 1.56 4.62 8.84
CA ARG A 177 2.62 4.37 9.84
C ARG A 177 2.57 2.94 10.36
N VAL A 178 1.41 2.53 10.89
CA VAL A 178 1.24 1.17 11.47
C VAL A 178 1.38 0.11 10.39
N VAL A 179 0.76 0.30 9.23
CA VAL A 179 0.86 -0.63 8.09
C VAL A 179 2.32 -0.86 7.69
N ASN A 180 3.07 0.21 7.52
CA ASN A 180 4.48 0.14 7.11
C ASN A 180 5.34 -0.44 8.24
N HIS A 181 5.10 -0.06 9.50
CA HIS A 181 5.83 -0.56 10.66
C HIS A 181 5.69 -2.07 10.83
N GLU A 182 4.45 -2.58 10.81
CA GLU A 182 4.22 -4.02 10.96
C GLU A 182 4.83 -4.82 9.81
N LEU A 183 4.92 -4.22 8.62
CA LEU A 183 5.62 -4.84 7.51
C LEU A 183 7.15 -4.84 7.69
N GLY A 184 7.71 -3.81 8.32
CA GLY A 184 9.10 -3.80 8.74
C GLY A 184 9.43 -5.02 9.60
N HIS A 185 8.56 -5.37 10.55
CA HIS A 185 8.70 -6.60 11.31
C HIS A 185 8.63 -7.85 10.44
N VAL A 186 7.71 -7.95 9.47
CA VAL A 186 7.66 -9.09 8.53
C VAL A 186 9.00 -9.26 7.79
N PHE A 187 9.69 -8.16 7.48
CA PHE A 187 11.01 -8.14 6.86
C PHE A 187 12.19 -8.19 7.85
N ASN A 188 11.94 -8.67 9.07
CA ASN A 188 12.94 -8.88 10.11
C ASN A 188 13.61 -7.59 10.64
N LEU A 189 12.90 -6.47 10.62
CA LEU A 189 13.27 -5.32 11.43
C LEU A 189 12.78 -5.51 12.87
N ASP A 190 13.64 -5.17 13.82
CA ASP A 190 13.30 -5.11 15.24
C ASP A 190 13.00 -3.64 15.61
N HIS A 191 12.37 -3.41 16.76
CA HIS A 191 12.22 -2.04 17.27
C HIS A 191 13.60 -1.43 17.56
N THR A 192 13.79 -0.15 17.23
CA THR A 192 15.09 0.54 17.41
C THR A 192 15.57 0.61 18.86
N PHE A 193 14.66 0.43 19.83
CA PHE A 193 14.95 0.40 21.26
C PHE A 193 15.05 -1.04 21.81
N LEU A 194 15.12 -2.07 20.97
CA LEU A 194 15.16 -3.46 21.42
C LEU A 194 16.30 -3.67 22.42
N GLY A 195 15.98 -4.21 23.60
CA GLY A 195 16.99 -4.52 24.62
C GLY A 195 17.52 -3.32 25.40
N TRP A 196 17.00 -2.09 25.21
CA TRP A 196 17.46 -0.88 25.89
C TRP A 196 17.51 -0.98 27.43
N GLU A 197 16.61 -1.76 28.04
CA GLU A 197 16.57 -1.96 29.49
C GLU A 197 17.40 -3.16 29.99
N ASN A 198 18.05 -3.90 29.09
CA ASN A 198 18.80 -5.10 29.43
C ASN A 198 20.28 -4.89 29.14
N GLU A 199 21.10 -4.81 30.18
CA GLU A 199 22.55 -4.62 30.08
C GLU A 199 23.26 -5.62 29.15
N ASN A 200 22.71 -6.83 28.92
CA ASN A 200 23.30 -7.81 28.02
C ASN A 200 22.93 -7.61 26.54
N PHE A 201 21.87 -6.85 26.26
CA PHE A 201 21.28 -6.66 24.93
C PHE A 201 21.20 -5.20 24.50
N CYS A 202 21.51 -4.28 25.42
CA CYS A 202 21.48 -2.87 25.17
C CYS A 202 22.65 -2.46 24.26
N GLU A 203 22.33 -1.58 23.34
CA GLU A 203 23.23 -1.04 22.36
C GLU A 203 23.98 0.17 22.91
N HIS A 204 25.26 0.28 22.59
CA HIS A 204 26.08 1.43 22.95
C HIS A 204 26.03 2.51 21.87
N VAL A 205 26.26 3.75 22.28
CA VAL A 205 26.19 4.93 21.40
C VAL A 205 27.27 4.95 20.32
N THR A 206 28.46 4.40 20.60
CA THR A 206 29.59 4.46 19.66
C THR A 206 29.25 3.81 18.32
N ARG A 207 29.71 4.46 17.24
CA ARG A 207 29.55 4.00 15.84
C ARG A 207 30.89 3.73 15.16
N ASP A 208 31.97 3.79 15.92
CA ASP A 208 33.29 3.45 15.45
C ASP A 208 33.49 1.93 15.61
N PRO A 209 33.59 1.15 14.52
CA PRO A 209 33.78 -0.30 14.60
C PRO A 209 35.12 -0.71 15.22
N ASP A 210 36.08 0.21 15.34
CA ASP A 210 37.35 -0.03 16.04
C ASP A 210 37.27 0.26 17.56
N ASP A 211 36.16 0.83 18.04
CA ASP A 211 35.91 1.07 19.47
C ASP A 211 35.58 -0.26 20.18
N PRO A 212 36.26 -0.63 21.28
CA PRO A 212 35.95 -1.86 22.02
C PRO A 212 34.51 -1.94 22.56
N ASN A 213 33.81 -0.82 22.66
CA ASN A 213 32.41 -0.76 23.08
C ASN A 213 31.42 -0.82 21.90
N PHE A 214 31.89 -0.89 20.65
CA PHE A 214 31.00 -1.03 19.50
C PHE A 214 30.26 -2.36 19.53
N ASN A 215 28.93 -2.28 19.40
CA ASN A 215 28.05 -3.44 19.43
C ASN A 215 26.74 -3.23 18.64
N ALA A 216 26.64 -2.19 17.82
CA ALA A 216 25.42 -1.87 17.05
C ALA A 216 25.09 -2.94 15.98
N ASP A 217 26.04 -3.80 15.65
CA ASP A 217 25.86 -4.91 14.73
C ASP A 217 25.27 -6.16 15.39
N ASP A 218 25.33 -6.31 16.72
CA ASP A 218 24.82 -7.49 17.42
C ASP A 218 23.88 -7.19 18.61
N LYS A 219 23.79 -5.95 19.09
CA LYS A 219 22.85 -5.46 20.11
C LYS A 219 21.79 -4.53 19.52
N GLY A 220 20.82 -4.12 20.34
CA GLY A 220 19.77 -3.22 19.87
C GLY A 220 18.87 -3.89 18.83
N ASP A 221 18.55 -3.13 17.78
CA ASP A 221 17.85 -3.62 16.59
C ASP A 221 18.79 -4.29 15.56
N LYS A 222 20.09 -4.35 15.86
CA LYS A 222 21.15 -4.97 15.05
C LYS A 222 21.34 -4.32 13.69
N VAL A 223 21.11 -3.01 13.62
CA VAL A 223 21.32 -2.16 12.45
C VAL A 223 22.30 -1.04 12.80
N VAL A 224 23.40 -0.90 12.05
CA VAL A 224 24.50 -0.02 12.45
C VAL A 224 24.18 1.48 12.31
N ASP A 225 23.29 1.87 11.39
CA ASP A 225 22.96 3.28 11.13
C ASP A 225 21.70 3.80 11.85
N THR A 226 21.06 2.98 12.67
CA THR A 226 20.08 3.41 13.69
C THR A 226 20.84 3.84 14.94
N ALA A 227 20.35 4.85 15.67
CA ALA A 227 20.96 5.28 16.93
C ALA A 227 20.55 4.37 18.09
N ALA A 228 21.46 4.10 19.02
CA ALA A 228 21.12 3.50 20.30
C ALA A 228 20.14 4.45 21.00
N MET A 229 18.99 3.93 21.42
CA MET A 229 17.92 4.77 21.95
C MET A 229 17.05 4.05 22.98
N PRO A 230 16.42 4.80 23.90
CA PRO A 230 15.46 4.24 24.82
C PRO A 230 14.11 4.04 24.13
N ASP A 231 13.21 3.31 24.78
CA ASP A 231 11.80 3.32 24.39
C ASP A 231 11.17 4.66 24.79
N PHE A 232 11.02 5.59 23.83
CA PHE A 232 10.46 6.93 24.10
C PHE A 232 9.05 6.90 24.72
N LEU A 233 8.30 5.82 24.51
CA LEU A 233 6.98 5.65 25.11
C LEU A 233 7.08 5.42 26.62
N ASN A 234 8.09 4.67 27.05
CA ASN A 234 8.18 4.11 28.40
C ASN A 234 9.36 4.64 29.24
N GLU A 235 10.32 5.33 28.64
CA GLU A 235 11.53 5.86 29.29
C GLU A 235 11.22 6.62 30.58
N ARG A 236 10.31 7.61 30.50
CA ARG A 236 9.93 8.41 31.67
C ARG A 236 9.28 7.59 32.77
N CYS A 237 8.45 6.62 32.40
CA CYS A 237 7.81 5.73 33.36
C CYS A 237 8.85 4.85 34.08
N ARG A 238 9.90 4.40 33.38
CA ARG A 238 11.00 3.66 33.99
C ARG A 238 11.85 4.51 34.92
N GLU A 239 12.18 5.74 34.54
CA GLU A 239 12.90 6.68 35.43
C GLU A 239 12.16 6.92 36.76
N LEU A 240 10.82 6.92 36.72
CA LEU A 240 9.97 7.09 37.90
C LEU A 240 9.81 5.79 38.71
N GLY A 241 10.48 4.71 38.32
CA GLY A 241 10.42 3.41 38.99
C GLY A 241 9.09 2.69 38.83
N MET A 242 8.32 3.01 37.76
CA MET A 242 7.06 2.31 37.50
C MET A 242 7.32 0.84 37.14
N PRO A 243 6.49 -0.09 37.63
CA PRO A 243 6.60 -1.50 37.28
C PRO A 243 6.48 -1.72 35.76
N ALA A 244 7.31 -2.61 35.21
CA ALA A 244 7.32 -2.97 33.79
C ALA A 244 5.95 -3.45 33.25
N ASN A 245 5.11 -4.00 34.12
CA ASN A 245 3.80 -4.55 33.78
C ASN A 245 2.65 -3.54 33.86
N GLU A 246 2.93 -2.30 34.30
CA GLU A 246 1.96 -1.22 34.32
C GLU A 246 2.00 -0.44 33.00
N VAL A 247 0.81 -0.08 32.52
CA VAL A 247 0.68 0.75 31.32
C VAL A 247 1.15 2.15 31.66
N CYS A 248 2.17 2.65 30.96
CA CYS A 248 2.66 4.00 31.14
C CYS A 248 1.51 5.02 30.94
N PRO A 249 1.23 5.91 31.92
CA PRO A 249 0.21 6.95 31.81
C PRO A 249 0.42 7.82 30.58
N VAL A 250 -0.67 8.23 29.92
CA VAL A 250 -0.61 8.98 28.66
C VAL A 250 0.14 10.29 28.81
N GLU A 251 0.08 10.92 29.98
CA GLU A 251 0.76 12.18 30.30
C GLU A 251 2.28 12.05 30.44
N LEU A 252 2.79 10.82 30.60
CA LEU A 252 4.22 10.52 30.75
C LEU A 252 4.84 9.95 29.48
N ARG A 253 4.02 9.57 28.50
CA ARG A 253 4.50 9.05 27.21
C ARG A 253 5.14 10.16 26.40
N TYR A 254 6.21 9.83 25.68
CA TYR A 254 6.90 10.76 24.79
C TYR A 254 7.34 12.05 25.51
N PHE A 255 7.49 12.01 26.84
CA PHE A 255 7.77 13.19 27.67
C PHE A 255 9.03 13.93 27.23
N TYR A 256 10.00 13.18 26.69
CA TYR A 256 11.28 13.70 26.20
C TYR A 256 11.34 13.92 24.68
N LEU A 257 10.19 13.89 24.00
CA LEU A 257 10.08 14.21 22.58
C LEU A 257 9.37 15.54 22.37
N ASN A 258 9.92 16.36 21.48
CA ASN A 258 9.26 17.57 21.01
C ASN A 258 8.44 17.25 19.76
N GLU A 259 7.12 17.40 19.86
CA GLU A 259 6.18 17.09 18.77
C GLU A 259 6.36 17.99 17.54
N ALA A 260 6.86 19.21 17.70
CA ALA A 260 6.93 20.19 16.62
C ALA A 260 8.09 19.93 15.65
N ASP A 261 9.21 19.43 16.16
CA ASP A 261 10.44 19.21 15.38
C ASP A 261 10.96 17.77 15.45
N CYS A 262 10.26 16.89 16.16
CA CYS A 262 10.62 15.49 16.36
C CYS A 262 12.04 15.34 16.94
N THR A 263 12.39 16.16 17.93
CA THR A 263 13.69 16.08 18.62
C THR A 263 13.57 15.41 19.99
N TYR A 264 14.65 14.77 20.42
CA TYR A 264 14.80 14.18 21.75
C TYR A 264 15.58 15.12 22.67
N PHE A 265 15.16 15.26 23.94
CA PHE A 265 15.76 16.24 24.85
C PHE A 265 15.97 15.77 26.29
N ASN A 266 16.00 14.46 26.58
CA ASN A 266 16.27 13.99 27.94
C ASN A 266 17.73 14.32 28.35
N PRO A 267 17.97 15.17 29.37
CA PRO A 267 19.33 15.46 29.83
C PRO A 267 19.97 14.29 30.60
N ASN A 268 19.17 13.28 30.98
CA ASN A 268 19.62 12.10 31.73
C ASN A 268 19.50 10.80 30.90
N GLY A 269 19.34 10.92 29.59
CA GLY A 269 19.32 9.76 28.69
C GLY A 269 20.73 9.25 28.44
N PHE A 270 21.06 8.10 29.01
CA PHE A 270 22.35 7.43 28.82
C PHE A 270 22.13 6.00 28.33
N ASP A 271 23.09 5.51 27.55
CA ASP A 271 23.17 4.09 27.23
C ASP A 271 23.63 3.26 28.44
N CYS A 272 23.75 1.95 28.23
CA CYS A 272 24.18 0.97 29.23
C CYS A 272 25.70 0.78 29.30
N SER A 273 26.52 1.62 28.65
CA SER A 273 27.97 1.48 28.72
C SER A 273 28.51 1.79 30.12
N ASP A 274 29.73 1.36 30.42
CA ASP A 274 30.44 1.70 31.66
C ASP A 274 31.80 2.36 31.35
N PRO A 275 31.96 3.68 31.56
CA PRO A 275 30.97 4.62 32.09
C PRO A 275 29.85 4.94 31.08
N PRO A 276 28.61 5.27 31.52
CA PRO A 276 27.49 5.53 30.62
C PRO A 276 27.74 6.71 29.68
N ALA A 277 27.37 6.54 28.42
CA ALA A 277 27.47 7.56 27.39
C ALA A 277 26.10 8.21 27.13
N PRO A 278 26.00 9.54 27.03
CA PRO A 278 24.75 10.20 26.67
C PRO A 278 24.26 9.74 25.29
N TYR A 279 22.96 9.52 25.14
CA TYR A 279 22.39 9.15 23.84
C TYR A 279 22.62 10.24 22.78
N GLU A 280 23.06 9.81 21.58
CA GLU A 280 23.19 10.68 20.39
C GLU A 280 21.99 10.50 19.45
N ILE A 281 20.80 10.89 19.91
CA ILE A 281 19.55 10.75 19.17
C ILE A 281 19.23 12.02 18.39
N PHE A 282 19.11 11.90 17.06
CA PHE A 282 18.77 13.00 16.17
C PHE A 282 17.33 12.88 15.65
N THR A 283 16.86 13.93 14.97
CA THR A 283 15.51 13.96 14.39
C THR A 283 15.21 12.77 13.49
N LYS A 284 16.18 12.27 12.72
CA LYS A 284 16.01 11.09 11.86
C LYS A 284 15.70 9.81 12.67
N ASP A 285 16.23 9.71 13.89
CA ASP A 285 16.13 8.54 14.75
C ASP A 285 14.77 8.53 15.45
N VAL A 286 14.32 9.70 15.93
CA VAL A 286 12.95 9.92 16.43
C VAL A 286 11.91 9.67 15.35
N ARG A 287 12.23 9.97 14.09
CA ARG A 287 11.36 9.72 12.93
C ARG A 287 11.44 8.30 12.40
N ASN A 288 12.31 7.45 12.95
CA ASN A 288 12.42 6.06 12.50
C ASN A 288 11.07 5.37 12.68
N LEU A 289 10.62 4.67 11.64
CA LEU A 289 9.35 3.99 11.58
C LEU A 289 9.28 2.86 12.60
N MET A 290 10.42 2.24 12.92
CA MET A 290 10.54 1.16 13.91
C MET A 290 10.72 1.68 15.34
N ALA A 291 10.70 3.00 15.55
CA ALA A 291 10.65 3.60 16.89
C ALA A 291 9.20 3.77 17.36
N TYR A 292 8.98 3.69 18.68
CA TYR A 292 7.73 4.12 19.29
C TYR A 292 7.75 5.62 19.51
N THR A 293 7.32 6.34 18.49
CA THR A 293 7.34 7.80 18.45
C THR A 293 5.95 8.39 18.27
N LEU A 294 5.86 9.72 18.36
CA LEU A 294 4.64 10.48 18.12
C LEU A 294 4.10 10.26 16.70
N GLY A 295 2.78 10.30 16.58
CA GLY A 295 2.07 10.12 15.30
C GLY A 295 2.53 11.06 14.19
N SER A 296 2.96 12.27 14.55
CA SER A 296 3.47 13.30 13.64
C SER A 296 4.93 13.11 13.21
N CYS A 297 5.64 12.12 13.75
CA CYS A 297 7.10 11.97 13.55
C CYS A 297 7.50 10.67 12.85
N GLY A 298 6.90 9.52 13.18
CA GLY A 298 7.41 8.19 12.79
C GLY A 298 7.10 7.77 11.36
N PHE A 299 8.00 8.02 10.41
CA PHE A 299 7.79 7.70 9.00
C PHE A 299 9.01 7.17 8.25
N ASP A 300 10.22 7.25 8.77
CA ASP A 300 11.45 7.05 7.99
C ASP A 300 12.12 5.69 8.28
N LEU A 301 12.85 5.13 7.31
CA LEU A 301 13.68 3.95 7.51
C LEU A 301 15.10 4.30 7.07
N THR A 302 16.11 3.63 7.63
CA THR A 302 17.51 3.86 7.29
C THR A 302 17.97 3.00 6.10
N THR A 303 19.16 3.29 5.58
CA THR A 303 19.77 2.45 4.53
C THR A 303 20.11 1.06 5.07
N GLY A 304 20.64 0.96 6.29
CA GLY A 304 20.92 -0.30 6.96
C GLY A 304 19.66 -1.14 7.20
N GLN A 305 18.54 -0.53 7.58
CA GLN A 305 17.25 -1.22 7.64
C GLN A 305 16.82 -1.73 6.26
N GLY A 306 16.99 -0.92 5.21
CA GLY A 306 16.78 -1.34 3.82
C GLY A 306 17.59 -2.58 3.42
N VAL A 307 18.89 -2.57 3.72
CA VAL A 307 19.81 -3.69 3.46
C VAL A 307 19.36 -4.93 4.23
N ARG A 308 19.09 -4.81 5.53
CA ARG A 308 18.64 -5.92 6.38
C ARG A 308 17.38 -6.58 5.84
N MET A 309 16.38 -5.80 5.42
CA MET A 309 15.15 -6.34 4.82
C MET A 309 15.47 -7.13 3.53
N ARG A 310 16.34 -6.60 2.68
CA ARG A 310 16.71 -7.25 1.41
C ARG A 310 17.49 -8.54 1.62
N GLU A 311 18.41 -8.56 2.58
CA GLU A 311 19.17 -9.76 2.95
C GLU A 311 18.25 -10.83 3.52
N TYR A 312 17.33 -10.46 4.42
CA TYR A 312 16.36 -11.40 4.98
C TYR A 312 15.44 -12.01 3.90
N ILE A 313 14.93 -11.20 2.97
CA ILE A 313 14.11 -11.71 1.85
C ILE A 313 14.90 -12.72 1.02
N ASN A 314 16.17 -12.42 0.71
CA ASN A 314 17.01 -13.29 -0.10
C ASN A 314 17.43 -14.59 0.63
N ASP A 315 17.61 -14.53 1.95
CA ASP A 315 17.95 -15.68 2.80
C ASP A 315 16.75 -16.62 3.03
N GLN A 316 15.52 -16.14 2.80
CA GLN A 316 14.28 -16.90 3.05
C GLN A 316 13.51 -17.22 1.75
N PRO A 317 14.12 -17.87 0.74
CA PRO A 317 13.46 -18.09 -0.56
C PRO A 317 12.24 -19.02 -0.44
N SER A 318 12.25 -20.00 0.46
CA SER A 318 11.10 -20.89 0.68
C SER A 318 9.87 -20.14 1.22
N LEU A 319 10.10 -19.06 1.96
CA LEU A 319 9.07 -18.21 2.51
C LEU A 319 8.58 -17.18 1.48
N TYR A 320 9.50 -16.50 0.79
CA TYR A 320 9.17 -15.38 -0.10
C TYR A 320 8.86 -15.77 -1.54
N ALA A 321 9.40 -16.87 -2.08
CA ALA A 321 9.14 -17.26 -3.47
C ALA A 321 7.64 -17.43 -3.78
N PRO A 322 6.80 -18.03 -2.90
CA PRO A 322 5.36 -18.15 -3.16
C PRO A 322 4.63 -16.81 -3.30
N VAL A 323 5.08 -15.77 -2.60
CA VAL A 323 4.44 -14.44 -2.58
C VAL A 323 5.08 -13.45 -3.55
N THR A 324 6.21 -13.83 -4.16
CA THR A 324 6.95 -13.00 -5.11
C THR A 324 6.28 -13.03 -6.49
N ASN A 325 6.28 -11.88 -7.16
CA ASN A 325 5.77 -11.67 -8.50
C ASN A 325 6.86 -11.03 -9.38
N THR A 326 6.57 -10.84 -10.65
CA THR A 326 7.50 -10.22 -11.61
C THR A 326 7.31 -8.71 -11.69
N ILE A 327 8.33 -8.00 -12.18
CA ILE A 327 8.20 -6.58 -12.53
C ILE A 327 7.10 -6.33 -13.56
N SER A 328 6.91 -7.24 -14.52
CA SER A 328 5.84 -7.13 -15.52
C SER A 328 4.45 -7.06 -14.90
N SER A 329 4.22 -7.69 -13.72
CA SER A 329 2.94 -7.62 -13.02
C SER A 329 2.55 -6.19 -12.58
N LEU A 330 3.53 -5.31 -12.34
CA LEU A 330 3.26 -3.90 -12.01
C LEU A 330 2.73 -3.10 -13.22
N TYR A 331 2.95 -3.62 -14.43
CA TYR A 331 2.45 -3.07 -15.69
C TYR A 331 1.09 -3.64 -16.11
N GLU A 332 0.50 -4.51 -15.29
CA GLU A 332 -0.86 -4.99 -15.50
C GLU A 332 -1.85 -4.18 -14.66
N PRO A 333 -3.04 -3.86 -15.21
CA PRO A 333 -4.10 -3.26 -14.41
C PRO A 333 -4.49 -4.20 -13.26
N TYR A 334 -4.91 -3.64 -12.13
CA TYR A 334 -5.47 -4.46 -11.05
C TYR A 334 -6.95 -4.80 -11.29
N LYS A 335 -7.61 -4.06 -12.19
CA LYS A 335 -9.04 -4.17 -12.50
C LYS A 335 -9.38 -3.47 -13.82
N GLY A 336 -10.50 -3.87 -14.42
CA GLY A 336 -11.00 -3.27 -15.65
C GLY A 336 -10.28 -3.79 -16.88
N ASP A 337 -10.74 -3.36 -18.06
CA ASP A 337 -10.37 -3.97 -19.32
C ASP A 337 -9.86 -2.93 -20.33
N TYR A 338 -9.12 -3.41 -21.32
CA TYR A 338 -8.76 -2.63 -22.49
C TYR A 338 -9.83 -2.82 -23.55
N TYR A 339 -10.40 -1.70 -24.00
CA TYR A 339 -11.30 -1.73 -25.14
C TYR A 339 -10.55 -2.25 -26.38
N LEU A 340 -11.16 -3.22 -27.08
CA LEU A 340 -10.63 -3.85 -28.29
C LEU A 340 -11.31 -3.29 -29.54
N ALA A 341 -12.63 -3.49 -29.69
CA ALA A 341 -13.43 -3.08 -30.84
C ALA A 341 -14.93 -3.07 -30.46
N GLY A 342 -15.78 -2.59 -31.38
CA GLY A 342 -17.23 -2.58 -31.23
C GLY A 342 -17.81 -1.31 -30.58
N PRO A 343 -19.13 -1.20 -30.39
CA PRO A 343 -19.66 -0.12 -29.57
C PRO A 343 -19.11 -0.21 -28.15
N LEU A 344 -18.62 0.90 -27.61
CA LEU A 344 -18.19 0.96 -26.22
C LEU A 344 -19.40 0.65 -25.31
N PRO A 345 -19.35 -0.40 -24.47
CA PRO A 345 -20.45 -0.71 -23.55
C PRO A 345 -20.72 0.44 -22.58
N ASP A 346 -21.98 0.67 -22.22
CA ASP A 346 -22.37 1.71 -21.26
C ASP A 346 -21.77 1.47 -19.86
N ASP A 347 -21.47 0.22 -19.52
CA ASP A 347 -20.86 -0.22 -18.26
C ASP A 347 -19.35 -0.48 -18.37
N PHE A 348 -18.71 -0.04 -19.46
CA PHE A 348 -17.28 -0.25 -19.68
C PHE A 348 -16.44 0.35 -18.55
N LYS A 349 -15.60 -0.49 -17.94
CA LYS A 349 -14.65 -0.08 -16.90
C LYS A 349 -13.24 -0.09 -17.48
N PRO A 350 -12.58 1.07 -17.60
CA PRO A 350 -11.23 1.12 -18.16
C PRO A 350 -10.25 0.36 -17.26
N ALA A 351 -9.16 -0.12 -17.86
CA ALA A 351 -8.02 -0.67 -17.15
C ALA A 351 -7.47 0.33 -16.11
N LEU A 352 -7.59 -0.02 -14.84
CA LEU A 352 -7.13 0.76 -13.68
C LEU A 352 -5.81 0.23 -13.16
N PHE A 353 -4.88 1.14 -12.92
CA PHE A 353 -3.56 0.87 -12.37
C PHE A 353 -3.50 1.25 -10.90
N GLN A 354 -2.70 0.52 -10.15
CA GLN A 354 -2.60 0.73 -8.71
C GLN A 354 -1.91 2.06 -8.38
N PRO A 355 -2.26 2.72 -7.27
CA PRO A 355 -1.57 3.91 -6.80
C PRO A 355 -0.21 3.58 -6.16
N GLY A 356 0.53 4.63 -5.78
CA GLY A 356 1.86 4.52 -5.14
C GLY A 356 3.05 4.61 -6.09
N PHE A 357 2.79 4.81 -7.39
CA PHE A 357 3.80 4.97 -8.43
C PHE A 357 3.58 6.23 -9.23
N SER A 358 4.68 6.86 -9.65
CA SER A 358 4.62 7.88 -10.67
C SER A 358 4.65 7.22 -12.04
N TYR A 359 3.60 7.43 -12.83
CA TYR A 359 3.46 6.91 -14.17
C TYR A 359 3.71 8.02 -15.19
N MET A 360 4.60 7.76 -16.14
CA MET A 360 4.80 8.63 -17.30
C MET A 360 4.28 7.92 -18.55
N PHE A 361 3.23 8.46 -19.16
CA PHE A 361 2.67 7.97 -20.42
C PHE A 361 3.15 8.84 -21.57
N LYS A 362 3.71 8.21 -22.60
CA LYS A 362 4.13 8.88 -23.83
C LYS A 362 3.44 8.28 -25.03
N ASP A 363 3.33 9.07 -26.09
CA ASP A 363 2.74 8.61 -27.35
C ASP A 363 3.49 7.39 -27.89
N CYS A 364 2.74 6.41 -28.37
CA CYS A 364 3.29 5.23 -29.02
C CYS A 364 2.55 4.92 -30.33
N CYS A 365 3.13 4.05 -31.15
CA CYS A 365 2.63 3.71 -32.46
C CYS A 365 2.61 2.20 -32.68
N CYS A 366 2.00 1.84 -33.81
CA CYS A 366 2.34 0.71 -34.64
C CYS A 366 1.34 -0.46 -34.55
N GLY A 367 0.08 -0.14 -34.27
CA GLY A 367 -1.05 -1.07 -34.45
C GLY A 367 -1.19 -2.07 -33.31
N TYR A 368 -1.24 -1.57 -32.08
CA TYR A 368 -1.43 -2.37 -30.86
C TYR A 368 -2.86 -2.17 -30.33
N PRO A 369 -3.89 -2.83 -30.90
CA PRO A 369 -5.29 -2.67 -30.48
C PRO A 369 -5.55 -3.17 -29.06
N GLN A 370 -4.60 -3.90 -28.48
CA GLN A 370 -4.45 -4.21 -27.07
C GLN A 370 -3.01 -3.85 -26.65
N PRO A 371 -2.76 -3.62 -25.35
CA PRO A 371 -1.41 -3.37 -24.88
C PRO A 371 -0.47 -4.48 -25.33
N SER A 372 0.70 -4.10 -25.84
CA SER A 372 1.75 -5.06 -26.17
C SER A 372 2.11 -5.93 -24.97
N ASP A 373 2.65 -7.13 -25.21
CA ASP A 373 3.31 -7.89 -24.15
C ASP A 373 4.43 -7.06 -23.53
N PHE A 374 4.76 -7.36 -22.26
CA PHE A 374 5.76 -6.60 -21.52
C PHE A 374 7.15 -6.68 -22.18
N GLU A 375 7.53 -7.83 -22.74
CA GLU A 375 8.84 -8.03 -23.37
C GLU A 375 8.96 -7.36 -24.75
N VAL A 376 7.83 -6.99 -25.35
CA VAL A 376 7.81 -6.38 -26.69
C VAL A 376 8.26 -4.92 -26.58
N THR A 377 9.32 -4.60 -27.32
CA THR A 377 9.92 -3.25 -27.39
C THR A 377 10.04 -2.72 -28.81
N SER A 378 9.45 -3.41 -29.78
CA SER A 378 9.50 -3.06 -31.21
C SER A 378 8.63 -1.86 -31.59
N PHE A 379 7.78 -1.37 -30.68
CA PHE A 379 6.98 -0.16 -30.91
C PHE A 379 7.84 1.10 -30.79
N THR A 380 7.43 2.16 -31.47
CA THR A 380 8.08 3.47 -31.33
C THR A 380 7.43 4.27 -30.21
N VAL A 381 8.23 4.98 -29.44
CA VAL A 381 7.77 5.93 -28.42
C VAL A 381 8.16 7.34 -28.86
N GLY A 382 7.17 8.21 -28.96
CA GLY A 382 7.39 9.60 -29.33
C GLY A 382 7.81 10.47 -28.15
N PRO A 383 8.09 11.76 -28.42
CA PRO A 383 8.55 12.69 -27.40
C PRO A 383 7.41 13.25 -26.53
N HIS A 384 6.15 13.07 -26.91
CA HIS A 384 5.01 13.76 -26.31
C HIS A 384 4.48 13.02 -25.08
N VAL A 385 4.41 13.73 -23.95
CA VAL A 385 3.80 13.19 -22.73
C VAL A 385 2.28 13.30 -22.83
N VAL A 386 1.61 12.16 -22.98
CA VAL A 386 0.14 12.07 -23.06
C VAL A 386 -0.49 12.30 -21.69
N LYS A 387 0.14 11.77 -20.64
CA LYS A 387 -0.35 11.85 -19.27
C LYS A 387 0.80 11.62 -18.29
N PHE A 388 0.73 12.29 -17.15
CA PHE A 388 1.56 12.01 -15.98
C PHE A 388 0.65 11.77 -14.79
N VAL A 389 0.96 10.76 -13.98
CA VAL A 389 0.30 10.50 -12.70
C VAL A 389 1.38 10.51 -11.63
N ASP A 390 1.17 11.26 -10.55
CA ASP A 390 2.10 11.27 -9.43
C ASP A 390 1.84 10.10 -8.47
N LYS A 391 2.88 9.64 -7.77
CA LYS A 391 2.79 8.57 -6.77
C LYS A 391 1.82 8.90 -5.63
N THR A 392 1.55 10.18 -5.37
CA THR A 392 0.61 10.66 -4.35
C THR A 392 -0.82 10.86 -4.87
N GLU A 393 -1.16 10.43 -6.10
CA GLU A 393 -2.53 10.50 -6.62
C GLU A 393 -3.50 9.75 -5.70
N THR A 394 -4.65 10.36 -5.41
CA THR A 394 -5.69 9.82 -4.50
C THR A 394 -7.00 9.50 -5.21
N VAL A 395 -7.18 10.01 -6.44
CA VAL A 395 -8.29 9.69 -7.32
C VAL A 395 -7.90 8.47 -8.16
N TYR A 396 -7.97 7.28 -7.54
CA TYR A 396 -7.45 6.05 -8.15
C TYR A 396 -8.15 5.65 -9.46
N GLU A 397 -9.43 6.02 -9.63
CA GLU A 397 -10.18 5.82 -10.88
C GLU A 397 -9.60 6.62 -12.06
N SER A 398 -8.82 7.66 -11.77
CA SER A 398 -8.14 8.43 -12.80
C SER A 398 -6.86 7.75 -13.29
N ILE A 399 -6.33 6.73 -12.61
CA ILE A 399 -5.07 6.06 -12.95
C ILE A 399 -5.30 5.00 -14.04
N THR A 400 -5.63 5.49 -15.23
CA THR A 400 -5.89 4.70 -16.43
C THR A 400 -4.75 4.82 -17.44
N HIS A 401 -4.62 3.81 -18.30
CA HIS A 401 -3.73 3.81 -19.44
C HIS A 401 -4.39 4.47 -20.66
N PRO A 402 -3.92 5.66 -21.10
CA PRO A 402 -4.47 6.33 -22.27
C PRO A 402 -4.29 5.51 -23.54
N ASN A 403 -5.20 5.69 -24.50
CA ASN A 403 -5.00 5.16 -25.85
C ASN A 403 -3.87 5.91 -26.56
N HIS A 404 -3.23 5.24 -27.52
CA HIS A 404 -2.03 5.69 -28.24
C HIS A 404 -0.85 6.01 -27.31
N ALA A 405 -0.71 5.27 -26.22
CA ALA A 405 0.36 5.50 -25.25
C ALA A 405 1.08 4.21 -24.86
N ALA A 406 2.37 4.36 -24.55
CA ALA A 406 3.16 3.42 -23.77
C ALA A 406 3.56 4.13 -22.48
N PHE A 407 3.94 3.38 -21.43
CA PHE A 407 4.24 4.00 -20.15
C PHE A 407 5.41 3.39 -19.41
N LYS A 408 5.86 4.13 -18.41
CA LYS A 408 6.91 3.71 -17.49
C LYS A 408 6.60 4.08 -16.05
N ILE A 409 7.07 3.25 -15.14
CA ILE A 409 7.04 3.48 -13.68
C ILE A 409 8.37 4.11 -13.28
N LEU A 410 8.35 5.34 -12.77
CA LEU A 410 9.58 6.11 -12.54
C LEU A 410 10.42 5.63 -11.36
N GLN A 411 9.83 4.85 -10.43
CA GLN A 411 10.53 4.33 -9.26
C GLN A 411 11.23 3.00 -9.51
N LEU A 412 11.08 2.39 -10.69
CA LEU A 412 11.84 1.20 -11.04
C LEU A 412 13.28 1.58 -11.44
N PRO A 413 14.28 0.75 -11.09
CA PRO A 413 15.66 1.02 -11.45
C PRO A 413 15.87 0.98 -12.97
N SER A 414 16.92 1.65 -13.44
CA SER A 414 17.22 1.84 -14.86
C SER A 414 17.49 0.55 -15.64
N ILE A 415 17.72 -0.58 -14.95
CA ILE A 415 17.80 -1.91 -15.57
C ILE A 415 16.45 -2.35 -16.16
N VAL A 416 15.34 -1.83 -15.63
CA VAL A 416 14.02 -2.05 -16.21
C VAL A 416 13.87 -1.13 -17.43
N PRO A 417 13.57 -1.65 -18.62
CA PRO A 417 13.72 -0.82 -19.81
C PRO A 417 12.58 0.20 -19.95
N GLU A 418 12.89 1.34 -20.60
CA GLU A 418 12.21 2.60 -20.33
C GLU A 418 10.69 2.54 -20.47
N PHE A 419 10.12 2.33 -21.66
CA PHE A 419 8.67 2.37 -21.87
C PHE A 419 8.16 0.99 -22.28
N ARG A 420 6.96 0.66 -21.83
CA ARG A 420 6.34 -0.66 -21.95
C ARG A 420 4.86 -0.54 -22.28
N LYS A 421 4.29 -1.67 -22.72
CA LYS A 421 2.85 -1.82 -22.93
C LYS A 421 2.30 -0.75 -23.88
N CYS A 422 2.77 -0.67 -25.13
CA CYS A 422 2.13 0.25 -26.08
C CYS A 422 0.68 -0.19 -26.32
N TYR A 423 -0.28 0.71 -26.09
CA TYR A 423 -1.69 0.54 -26.41
C TYR A 423 -2.06 1.58 -27.45
N ASP A 424 -2.20 1.14 -28.71
CA ASP A 424 -2.43 1.97 -29.91
C ASP A 424 -3.65 1.42 -30.66
N ASN A 425 -4.85 1.70 -30.13
CA ASN A 425 -6.10 1.16 -30.65
C ASN A 425 -6.85 2.18 -31.52
N TRP A 426 -6.98 1.89 -32.82
CA TRP A 426 -7.71 2.69 -33.79
C TRP A 426 -9.19 2.28 -33.95
N ASN A 427 -9.58 1.17 -33.35
CA ASN A 427 -10.87 0.50 -33.56
C ASN A 427 -11.99 1.06 -32.67
N LYS A 428 -11.78 2.26 -32.10
CA LYS A 428 -12.78 2.96 -31.26
C LYS A 428 -13.92 3.59 -32.06
N ALA A 429 -13.70 3.85 -33.35
CA ALA A 429 -14.66 4.52 -34.19
C ALA A 429 -15.35 3.53 -35.14
N PRO A 430 -16.66 3.66 -35.39
CA PRO A 430 -17.33 3.00 -36.50
C PRO A 430 -16.55 3.16 -37.81
N ILE A 431 -16.38 2.06 -38.55
CA ILE A 431 -15.73 2.06 -39.86
C ILE A 431 -16.68 2.50 -40.98
N GLY A 432 -17.98 2.51 -40.69
CA GLY A 432 -19.04 2.97 -41.58
C GLY A 432 -20.41 2.82 -40.93
N GLY A 433 -21.47 2.99 -41.71
CA GLY A 433 -22.82 2.80 -41.20
C GLY A 433 -23.91 3.20 -42.19
N THR A 434 -25.17 3.03 -41.77
CA THR A 434 -26.35 3.36 -42.55
C THR A 434 -27.22 4.34 -41.77
N VAL A 435 -27.65 5.43 -42.41
CA VAL A 435 -28.75 6.26 -41.92
C VAL A 435 -30.03 5.84 -42.65
N ILE A 436 -30.99 5.31 -41.91
CA ILE A 436 -32.28 4.82 -42.40
C ILE A 436 -33.34 5.86 -42.04
N LYS A 437 -33.92 6.54 -43.02
CA LYS A 437 -35.04 7.46 -42.83
C LYS A 437 -36.36 6.72 -43.07
N PHE A 438 -37.31 6.81 -42.14
CA PHE A 438 -38.67 6.31 -42.35
C PHE A 438 -39.51 7.42 -42.98
N ASN A 439 -39.89 7.26 -44.25
CA ASN A 439 -40.42 8.34 -45.08
C ASN A 439 -41.79 8.86 -44.58
N ASP A 440 -42.53 8.03 -43.85
CA ASP A 440 -43.82 8.35 -43.23
C ASP A 440 -43.75 8.45 -41.70
N ASN A 441 -42.54 8.49 -41.14
CA ASN A 441 -42.27 8.54 -39.69
C ASN A 441 -42.84 7.35 -38.90
N VAL A 442 -43.04 6.20 -39.56
CA VAL A 442 -43.48 4.95 -38.92
C VAL A 442 -42.45 3.85 -39.17
N PHE A 443 -42.21 2.99 -38.18
CA PHE A 443 -41.35 1.81 -38.35
C PHE A 443 -41.99 0.82 -39.33
N ASN A 444 -41.57 0.89 -40.60
CA ASN A 444 -42.03 0.03 -41.69
C ASN A 444 -40.96 -0.08 -42.79
N ASN A 445 -41.34 -0.62 -43.95
CA ASN A 445 -40.44 -0.81 -45.10
C ASN A 445 -40.36 0.41 -46.04
N ASN A 446 -41.12 1.48 -45.78
CA ASN A 446 -41.10 2.72 -46.55
C ASN A 446 -39.92 3.59 -46.11
N ILE A 447 -38.71 3.16 -46.48
CA ILE A 447 -37.46 3.73 -45.98
C ILE A 447 -36.58 4.29 -47.11
N THR A 448 -35.75 5.26 -46.73
CA THR A 448 -34.61 5.72 -47.53
C THR A 448 -33.32 5.35 -46.80
N LEU A 449 -32.43 4.59 -47.46
CA LEU A 449 -31.14 4.17 -46.91
C LEU A 449 -30.02 5.09 -47.43
N THR A 450 -29.23 5.64 -46.53
CA THR A 450 -28.03 6.42 -46.86
C THR A 450 -26.80 5.76 -46.24
N GLN A 451 -25.96 5.15 -47.06
CA GLN A 451 -24.68 4.60 -46.63
C GLN A 451 -23.70 5.74 -46.29
N LYS A 452 -22.92 5.55 -45.24
CA LYS A 452 -21.88 6.47 -44.76
C LYS A 452 -20.58 5.70 -44.56
N ASP A 453 -19.47 6.28 -45.00
CA ASP A 453 -18.13 5.85 -44.62
C ASP A 453 -17.81 6.27 -43.18
N SER A 454 -16.61 5.92 -42.69
CA SER A 454 -16.18 6.26 -41.33
C SER A 454 -16.25 7.77 -41.06
N SER A 455 -15.83 8.62 -42.01
CA SER A 455 -15.90 10.08 -41.87
C SER A 455 -17.35 10.58 -41.76
N GLY A 456 -18.25 10.04 -42.57
CA GLY A 456 -19.64 10.43 -42.61
C GLY A 456 -20.44 9.97 -41.39
N ILE A 457 -20.20 8.76 -40.90
CA ILE A 457 -20.95 8.19 -39.76
C ILE A 457 -20.47 8.74 -38.41
N ASN A 458 -19.19 9.11 -38.32
CA ASN A 458 -18.58 9.70 -37.11
C ASN A 458 -18.65 11.23 -37.07
N ASN A 459 -19.29 11.86 -38.06
CA ASN A 459 -19.44 13.31 -38.08
C ASN A 459 -20.21 13.77 -36.82
N PRO A 460 -19.63 14.64 -35.97
CA PRO A 460 -20.29 15.11 -34.74
C PRO A 460 -21.60 15.86 -35.03
N ASN A 461 -21.74 16.43 -36.23
CA ASN A 461 -22.94 17.12 -36.68
C ASN A 461 -23.88 16.23 -37.49
N LEU A 462 -23.67 14.90 -37.54
CA LEU A 462 -24.50 13.98 -38.32
C LEU A 462 -25.99 14.17 -38.03
N ILE A 463 -26.38 14.09 -36.75
CA ILE A 463 -27.77 14.23 -36.30
C ILE A 463 -28.29 15.65 -36.55
N GLN A 464 -27.46 16.68 -36.31
CA GLN A 464 -27.83 18.08 -36.53
C GLN A 464 -28.10 18.38 -38.01
N ASN A 465 -27.43 17.68 -38.93
CA ASN A 465 -27.58 17.84 -40.36
C ASN A 465 -28.75 17.03 -40.95
N LEU A 466 -29.38 16.12 -40.20
CA LEU A 466 -30.57 15.41 -40.68
C LEU A 466 -31.78 16.35 -40.77
N PRO A 467 -32.61 16.29 -41.82
CA PRO A 467 -33.93 16.94 -41.82
C PRO A 467 -34.84 16.39 -40.71
N SER A 468 -35.96 17.04 -40.42
CA SER A 468 -36.95 16.45 -39.51
C SER A 468 -37.50 15.13 -40.01
N GLY A 469 -37.82 14.25 -39.07
CA GLY A 469 -38.36 12.91 -39.31
C GLY A 469 -37.82 11.84 -38.35
N LEU A 470 -38.29 10.60 -38.56
CA LEU A 470 -37.84 9.42 -37.84
C LEU A 470 -36.68 8.73 -38.57
N TYR A 471 -35.62 8.42 -37.82
CA TYR A 471 -34.42 7.77 -38.33
C TYR A 471 -34.01 6.58 -37.45
N LYS A 472 -33.44 5.55 -38.08
CA LYS A 472 -32.58 4.55 -37.45
C LYS A 472 -31.16 4.75 -37.99
N ILE A 473 -30.18 4.94 -37.11
CA ILE A 473 -28.77 5.04 -37.48
C ILE A 473 -28.09 3.75 -37.03
N GLU A 474 -27.52 3.03 -37.99
CA GLU A 474 -26.72 1.84 -37.80
C GLU A 474 -25.25 2.22 -37.96
N LYS A 475 -24.43 1.92 -36.96
CA LYS A 475 -22.98 2.12 -36.98
C LYS A 475 -22.32 0.75 -37.02
N ASN A 476 -21.48 0.53 -38.03
CA ASN A 476 -20.77 -0.73 -38.22
C ASN A 476 -19.34 -0.58 -37.70
N TYR A 477 -18.90 -1.54 -36.90
CA TYR A 477 -17.57 -1.59 -36.32
C TYR A 477 -16.72 -2.68 -37.00
N GLU A 478 -15.40 -2.62 -36.81
CA GLU A 478 -14.46 -3.53 -37.46
C GLU A 478 -14.60 -4.99 -37.03
N ASP A 479 -15.10 -5.22 -35.81
CA ASP A 479 -15.43 -6.55 -35.28
C ASP A 479 -16.74 -7.14 -35.81
N GLY A 480 -17.44 -6.41 -36.70
CA GLY A 480 -18.74 -6.79 -37.23
C GLY A 480 -19.91 -6.44 -36.33
N ALA A 481 -19.69 -5.80 -35.18
CA ALA A 481 -20.77 -5.30 -34.35
C ALA A 481 -21.52 -4.16 -35.03
N ILE A 482 -22.84 -4.10 -34.79
CA ILE A 482 -23.72 -3.04 -35.27
C ILE A 482 -24.34 -2.34 -34.06
N GLN A 483 -24.11 -1.04 -33.93
CA GLN A 483 -24.80 -0.21 -32.96
C GLN A 483 -25.97 0.51 -33.62
N GLU A 484 -27.16 0.34 -33.06
CA GLU A 484 -28.38 0.93 -33.60
C GLU A 484 -28.88 2.03 -32.66
N SER A 485 -29.27 3.16 -33.23
CA SER A 485 -29.91 4.25 -32.50
C SER A 485 -31.12 4.74 -33.26
N VAL A 486 -32.21 4.99 -32.53
CA VAL A 486 -33.45 5.55 -33.09
C VAL A 486 -33.53 7.00 -32.68
N ILE A 487 -33.80 7.87 -33.66
CA ILE A 487 -33.88 9.30 -33.46
C ILE A 487 -35.16 9.80 -34.11
N PHE A 488 -36.00 10.48 -33.34
CA PHE A 488 -37.08 11.30 -33.87
C PHE A 488 -36.66 12.76 -33.78
N LYS A 489 -36.48 13.40 -34.95
CA LYS A 489 -36.04 14.79 -35.03
C LYS A 489 -37.23 15.67 -35.40
N GLU A 490 -37.64 16.51 -34.46
CA GLU A 490 -38.65 17.54 -34.68
C GLU A 490 -38.01 18.80 -35.25
N ASN A 491 -38.79 19.64 -35.94
CA ASN A 491 -38.33 20.97 -36.34
C ASN A 491 -38.22 21.83 -35.07
N ASN A 492 -37.03 22.34 -34.78
CA ASN A 492 -36.88 23.49 -33.88
C ASN A 492 -37.43 24.75 -34.53
#